data_AF-A0A0P9D3G1-F1
#
_entry.id   AF-A0A0P9D3G1-F1
#
_cell.length_a   1.000
_cell.length_b   1.000
_cell.length_c   1.000
_cell.angle_alpha   90.00
_cell.angle_beta   90.00
_cell.angle_gamma   90.00
#
_symmetry.space_group_name_H-M   'P 1'
#
loop_
_entity.id
_entity.type
_entity.pdbx_description
1 polymer ?
#
loop_
_entity_poly.entity_id
_entity_poly.type
_entity_poly.pdbx_seq_one_letter_code
_entity_poly.pdbx_strand_id
1 'polypeptide(L)'
;MSGLQQPPSSSTYRATYQAARRHRDEQDVLIERLRACVALIAEQDPHDDRRAVWSRQVARLAEHIADEAARAELLRSLRDLVLRCTADERYVALAQIAGQLPDAERQSALDTLLVEARAEADPYDRALALVTVIHVLDAGEACNAVFGEVLAAIREVPPHDFPMVCIGQAKNIIYRLKRGTRTDARRELERAARAIADRQARREALVQLGR
;
A
#
# COMPACT_ATOMS: atom_id res chain seq x y z
N MET A 1 -33.15 -32.64 -26.30
CA MET A 1 -33.02 -32.77 -24.83
C MET A 1 -32.63 -31.41 -24.27
N SER A 2 -33.62 -30.58 -23.93
CA SER A 2 -33.38 -29.28 -23.30
C SER A 2 -33.86 -29.37 -21.85
N GLY A 3 -32.92 -29.42 -20.91
CA GLY A 3 -33.21 -29.41 -19.48
C GLY A 3 -33.69 -28.02 -19.06
N LEU A 4 -35.00 -27.85 -18.94
CA LEU A 4 -35.58 -26.66 -18.32
C LEU A 4 -35.29 -26.71 -16.82
N GLN A 5 -34.40 -25.84 -16.36
CA GLN A 5 -34.17 -25.60 -14.93
C GLN A 5 -35.48 -25.10 -14.31
N GLN A 6 -36.04 -25.84 -13.36
CA GLN A 6 -37.22 -25.42 -12.61
C GLN A 6 -36.92 -24.13 -11.82
N PRO A 7 -37.84 -23.16 -11.79
CA PRO A 7 -37.67 -21.94 -11.02
C PRO A 7 -37.59 -22.25 -9.51
N PRO A 8 -36.79 -21.50 -8.74
CA PRO A 8 -36.60 -21.75 -7.31
C PRO A 8 -37.91 -21.57 -6.52
N SER A 9 -38.10 -22.41 -5.49
CA SER A 9 -39.31 -22.40 -4.65
C SER A 9 -39.43 -21.12 -3.80
N SER A 10 -40.65 -20.76 -3.39
CA SER A 10 -40.94 -19.62 -2.50
C SER A 10 -40.13 -19.65 -1.19
N SER A 11 -39.83 -20.84 -0.65
CA SER A 11 -38.98 -21.03 0.53
C SER A 11 -37.52 -20.63 0.25
N THR A 12 -37.00 -21.01 -0.92
CA THR A 12 -35.65 -20.65 -1.38
C THR A 12 -35.51 -19.13 -1.58
N TYR A 13 -36.54 -18.48 -2.10
CA TYR A 13 -36.56 -17.02 -2.28
C TYR A 13 -36.56 -16.27 -0.92
N ARG A 14 -37.32 -16.76 0.06
CA ARG A 14 -37.36 -16.17 1.40
C ARG A 14 -36.02 -16.32 2.14
N ALA A 15 -35.38 -17.47 2.03
CA ALA A 15 -34.08 -17.73 2.67
C ALA A 15 -32.97 -16.83 2.08
N THR A 16 -32.92 -16.70 0.76
CA THR A 16 -31.95 -15.82 0.07
C THR A 16 -32.14 -14.35 0.43
N TYR A 17 -33.40 -13.88 0.48
CA TYR A 17 -33.71 -12.52 0.92
C TYR A 17 -33.27 -12.26 2.38
N GLN A 18 -33.52 -13.21 3.29
CA GLN A 18 -33.11 -13.08 4.69
C GLN A 18 -31.58 -13.05 4.85
N ALA A 19 -30.86 -13.87 4.09
CA ALA A 19 -29.40 -13.85 4.09
C ALA A 19 -28.84 -12.51 3.56
N ALA A 20 -29.41 -11.99 2.46
CA ALA A 20 -29.02 -10.70 1.90
C ALA A 20 -29.28 -9.54 2.87
N ARG A 21 -30.39 -9.61 3.63
CA ARG A 21 -30.69 -8.62 4.68
C ARG A 21 -29.67 -8.68 5.81
N ARG A 22 -29.38 -9.87 6.35
CA ARG A 22 -28.36 -10.03 7.41
C ARG A 22 -26.99 -9.52 6.98
N HIS A 23 -26.57 -9.84 5.76
CA HIS A 23 -25.31 -9.33 5.21
C HIS A 23 -25.30 -7.80 5.13
N ARG A 24 -26.42 -7.16 4.75
CA ARG A 24 -26.53 -5.70 4.77
C ARG A 24 -26.42 -5.14 6.19
N ASP A 25 -27.15 -5.73 7.14
CA ASP A 25 -27.10 -5.31 8.55
C ASP A 25 -25.67 -5.45 9.12
N GLU A 26 -24.94 -6.52 8.75
CA GLU A 26 -23.54 -6.72 9.13
C GLU A 26 -22.60 -5.67 8.51
N GLN A 27 -22.83 -5.29 7.25
CA GLN A 27 -22.08 -4.23 6.56
C GLN A 27 -22.30 -2.87 7.22
N ASP A 28 -23.54 -2.53 7.57
CA ASP A 28 -23.86 -1.28 8.26
C ASP A 28 -23.15 -1.20 9.63
N VAL A 29 -23.13 -2.30 10.39
CA VAL A 29 -22.40 -2.39 11.67
C VAL A 29 -20.89 -2.25 11.48
N LEU A 30 -20.31 -2.86 10.44
CA LEU A 30 -18.88 -2.72 10.13
C LEU A 30 -18.51 -1.27 9.80
N ILE A 31 -19.29 -0.62 8.93
CA ILE A 31 -19.09 0.77 8.53
C ILE A 31 -19.11 1.69 9.75
N GLU A 32 -20.13 1.56 10.60
CA GLU A 32 -20.26 2.39 11.81
C GLU A 32 -19.09 2.18 12.79
N ARG A 33 -18.65 0.93 12.99
CA ARG A 33 -17.48 0.64 13.83
C ARG A 33 -16.21 1.25 13.27
N LEU A 34 -15.97 1.14 11.98
CA LEU A 34 -14.77 1.70 11.36
C LEU A 34 -14.81 3.23 11.38
N ARG A 35 -15.97 3.86 11.17
CA ARG A 35 -16.15 5.31 11.37
C ARG A 35 -15.82 5.74 12.79
N ALA A 36 -16.27 5.00 13.80
CA ALA A 36 -15.91 5.25 15.20
C ALA A 36 -14.39 5.13 15.42
N CYS A 37 -13.72 4.15 14.82
CA CYS A 37 -12.26 4.06 14.87
C CYS A 37 -11.58 5.28 14.23
N VAL A 38 -12.07 5.77 13.08
CA VAL A 38 -11.55 6.99 12.45
C VAL A 38 -11.69 8.20 13.38
N ALA A 39 -12.84 8.35 14.04
CA ALA A 39 -13.06 9.44 15.00
C ALA A 39 -12.08 9.36 16.19
N LEU A 40 -11.89 8.17 16.77
CA LEU A 40 -10.94 7.96 17.86
C LEU A 40 -9.50 8.26 17.45
N ILE A 41 -9.10 7.90 16.22
CA ILE A 41 -7.78 8.25 15.67
C ILE A 41 -7.66 9.76 15.46
N ALA A 42 -8.76 10.43 15.07
CA ALA A 42 -8.77 11.87 14.84
C ALA A 42 -8.51 12.67 16.11
N GLU A 43 -8.99 12.18 17.26
CA GLU A 43 -8.79 12.75 18.59
C GLU A 43 -7.35 12.61 19.12
N GLN A 44 -6.55 11.72 18.52
CA GLN A 44 -5.16 11.54 18.93
C GLN A 44 -4.28 12.70 18.46
N ASP A 45 -3.15 12.88 19.14
CA ASP A 45 -2.10 13.82 18.74
C ASP A 45 -1.64 13.50 17.29
N PRO A 46 -1.60 14.49 16.37
CA PRO A 46 -1.00 14.33 15.04
C PRO A 46 0.44 13.82 15.05
N HIS A 47 1.18 14.08 16.12
CA HIS A 47 2.55 13.65 16.32
C HIS A 47 2.67 12.28 17.00
N ASP A 48 1.56 11.61 17.34
CA ASP A 48 1.60 10.22 17.80
C ASP A 48 1.87 9.30 16.59
N ASP A 49 3.03 8.66 16.57
CA ASP A 49 3.45 7.75 15.50
C ASP A 49 2.45 6.62 15.23
N ARG A 50 1.66 6.23 16.24
CA ARG A 50 0.65 5.19 16.12
C ARG A 50 -0.52 5.61 15.24
N ARG A 51 -0.73 6.92 15.02
CA ARG A 51 -1.82 7.44 14.18
C ARG A 51 -1.74 6.92 12.75
N ALA A 52 -0.55 6.90 12.15
CA ALA A 52 -0.34 6.35 10.81
C ALA A 52 -0.58 4.83 10.79
N VAL A 53 -0.10 4.12 11.81
CA VAL A 53 -0.26 2.66 11.94
C VAL A 53 -1.73 2.26 12.08
N TRP A 54 -2.48 2.91 12.98
CA TRP A 54 -3.90 2.65 13.16
C TRP A 54 -4.70 3.02 11.91
N SER A 55 -4.39 4.15 11.27
CA SER A 55 -5.03 4.52 10.00
C SER A 55 -4.82 3.45 8.93
N ARG A 56 -3.61 2.89 8.82
CA ARG A 56 -3.31 1.77 7.91
C ARG A 56 -4.09 0.51 8.26
N GLN A 57 -4.27 0.20 9.54
CA GLN A 57 -5.06 -0.95 9.98
C GLN A 57 -6.54 -0.78 9.66
N VAL A 58 -7.11 0.40 9.91
CA VAL A 58 -8.50 0.70 9.55
C VAL A 58 -8.68 0.64 8.02
N ALA A 59 -7.74 1.16 7.24
CA ALA A 59 -7.77 1.05 5.77
C ALA A 59 -7.76 -0.40 5.28
N ARG A 60 -7.02 -1.32 5.94
CA ARG A 60 -7.08 -2.76 5.63
C ARG A 60 -8.48 -3.33 5.87
N LEU A 61 -9.08 -2.99 7.00
CA LEU A 61 -10.42 -3.48 7.34
C LEU A 61 -11.49 -2.90 6.41
N ALA A 62 -11.28 -1.69 5.89
CA ALA A 62 -12.16 -1.05 4.93
C ALA A 62 -12.26 -1.81 3.59
N GLU A 63 -11.31 -2.69 3.24
CA GLU A 63 -11.40 -3.57 2.07
C GLU A 63 -12.60 -4.54 2.14
N HIS A 64 -13.16 -4.77 3.33
CA HIS A 64 -14.32 -5.63 3.55
C HIS A 64 -15.66 -4.88 3.49
N ILE A 65 -15.65 -3.55 3.29
CA ILE A 65 -16.85 -2.76 3.06
C ILE A 65 -17.28 -2.93 1.59
N ALA A 66 -18.48 -3.46 1.38
CA ALA A 66 -19.07 -3.65 0.05
C ALA A 66 -19.66 -2.36 -0.54
N ASP A 67 -20.04 -1.40 0.32
CA ASP A 67 -20.48 -0.07 -0.12
C ASP A 67 -19.27 0.79 -0.50
N GLU A 68 -19.03 0.89 -1.81
CA GLU A 68 -17.91 1.67 -2.36
C GLU A 68 -17.95 3.16 -1.98
N ALA A 69 -19.14 3.75 -1.79
CA ALA A 69 -19.25 5.15 -1.42
C ALA A 69 -18.84 5.35 0.04
N ALA A 70 -19.32 4.50 0.96
CA ALA A 70 -18.94 4.51 2.36
C ALA A 70 -17.44 4.18 2.54
N ARG A 71 -16.93 3.21 1.78
CA ARG A 71 -15.51 2.87 1.75
C ARG A 71 -14.66 4.05 1.30
N ALA A 72 -15.02 4.71 0.19
CA ALA A 72 -14.27 5.85 -0.32
C ALA A 72 -14.29 7.05 0.66
N GLU A 73 -15.44 7.34 1.28
CA GLU A 73 -15.56 8.37 2.33
C GLU A 73 -14.58 8.10 3.49
N LEU A 74 -14.55 6.86 3.97
CA LEU A 74 -13.68 6.45 5.06
C LEU A 74 -12.19 6.56 4.68
N LEU A 75 -11.83 6.11 3.48
CA LEU A 75 -10.45 6.21 2.98
C LEU A 75 -9.99 7.66 2.81
N ARG A 76 -10.85 8.57 2.33
CA ARG A 76 -10.53 10.01 2.26
C ARG A 76 -10.28 10.58 3.65
N SER A 77 -11.12 10.22 4.62
CA SER A 77 -10.98 10.65 6.01
C SER A 77 -9.65 10.17 6.61
N LEU A 78 -9.30 8.89 6.41
CA LEU A 78 -8.00 8.34 6.82
C LEU A 78 -6.83 9.03 6.13
N ARG A 79 -6.91 9.29 4.81
CA ARG A 79 -5.87 10.01 4.07
C ARG A 79 -5.59 11.36 4.70
N ASP A 80 -6.63 12.14 4.98
CA ASP A 80 -6.48 13.48 5.55
C ASP A 80 -5.86 13.43 6.95
N LEU A 81 -6.18 12.42 7.75
CA LEU A 81 -5.54 12.18 9.05
C LEU A 81 -4.04 11.90 8.89
N VAL A 82 -3.69 11.01 7.97
CA VAL A 82 -2.30 10.56 7.76
C VAL A 82 -1.43 11.65 7.13
N LEU A 83 -1.99 12.49 6.26
CA LEU A 83 -1.27 13.64 5.68
C LEU A 83 -0.74 14.60 6.75
N ARG A 84 -1.38 14.65 7.93
CA ARG A 84 -0.95 15.48 9.07
C ARG A 84 0.03 14.79 10.01
N CYS A 85 0.33 13.51 9.81
CA CYS A 85 1.32 12.80 10.62
C CYS A 85 2.73 13.22 10.22
N THR A 86 3.66 13.13 11.18
CA THR A 86 5.11 13.28 10.95
C THR A 86 5.87 11.96 11.09
N ALA A 87 5.15 10.84 11.18
CA ALA A 87 5.70 9.52 11.46
C ALA A 87 6.30 8.83 10.21
N ASP A 88 7.33 8.01 10.41
CA ASP A 88 7.98 7.22 9.34
C ASP A 88 6.97 6.32 8.58
N GLU A 89 5.98 5.79 9.29
CA GLU A 89 4.93 4.92 8.72
C GLU A 89 3.91 5.66 7.84
N ARG A 90 3.99 6.99 7.76
CA ARG A 90 3.08 7.84 6.97
C ARG A 90 3.02 7.40 5.51
N TYR A 91 4.16 7.19 4.85
CA TYR A 91 4.19 6.80 3.44
C TYR A 91 3.55 5.43 3.20
N VAL A 92 3.73 4.50 4.13
CA VAL A 92 3.15 3.15 4.04
C VAL A 92 1.63 3.20 4.20
N ALA A 93 1.15 4.01 5.14
CA ALA A 93 -0.28 4.26 5.32
C ALA A 93 -0.89 4.96 4.10
N LEU A 94 -0.27 6.05 3.61
CA LEU A 94 -0.77 6.80 2.45
C LEU A 94 -0.79 5.96 1.18
N ALA A 95 0.24 5.17 0.90
CA ALA A 95 0.29 4.30 -0.27
C ALA A 95 -0.84 3.27 -0.23
N GLN A 96 -1.07 2.63 0.92
CA GLN A 96 -2.14 1.66 1.08
C GLN A 96 -3.53 2.30 0.91
N ILE A 97 -3.76 3.46 1.53
CA ILE A 97 -5.01 4.22 1.40
C ILE A 97 -5.24 4.62 -0.07
N ALA A 98 -4.22 5.19 -0.72
CA ALA A 98 -4.30 5.62 -2.11
C ALA A 98 -4.63 4.46 -3.06
N GLY A 99 -3.97 3.31 -2.89
CA GLY A 99 -4.23 2.10 -3.70
C GLY A 99 -5.66 1.57 -3.60
N GLN A 100 -6.40 1.92 -2.53
CA GLN A 100 -7.79 1.53 -2.34
C GLN A 100 -8.81 2.60 -2.77
N LEU A 101 -8.38 3.83 -3.09
CA LEU A 101 -9.29 4.88 -3.54
C LEU A 101 -9.88 4.53 -4.92
N PRO A 102 -11.05 5.14 -5.26
CA PRO A 102 -11.60 5.07 -6.61
C PRO A 102 -10.60 5.55 -7.66
N ASP A 103 -10.62 4.98 -8.87
CA ASP A 103 -9.57 5.17 -9.89
C ASP A 103 -9.28 6.66 -10.19
N ALA A 104 -10.32 7.50 -10.26
CA ALA A 104 -10.18 8.94 -10.51
C ALA A 104 -9.38 9.67 -9.41
N GLU A 105 -9.47 9.23 -8.16
CA GLU A 105 -8.76 9.82 -7.03
C GLU A 105 -7.43 9.12 -6.73
N ARG A 106 -7.36 7.82 -6.99
CA ARG A 106 -6.15 7.00 -6.81
C ARG A 106 -4.96 7.62 -7.52
N GLN A 107 -5.10 7.94 -8.81
CA GLN A 107 -4.00 8.46 -9.59
C GLN A 107 -3.48 9.79 -9.03
N SER A 108 -4.40 10.72 -8.73
CA SER A 108 -4.02 12.02 -8.13
C SER A 108 -3.36 11.85 -6.76
N ALA A 109 -3.85 10.93 -5.92
CA ALA A 109 -3.25 10.67 -4.61
C ALA A 109 -1.85 10.07 -4.73
N LEU A 110 -1.64 9.13 -5.66
CA LEU A 110 -0.34 8.51 -5.92
C LEU A 110 0.66 9.50 -6.52
N ASP A 111 0.22 10.38 -7.43
CA ASP A 111 1.07 11.42 -8.01
C ASP A 111 1.55 12.42 -6.94
N THR A 112 0.65 12.90 -6.08
CA THR A 112 1.01 13.74 -4.93
C THR A 112 2.00 13.03 -4.01
N LEU A 113 1.72 11.76 -3.68
CA LEU A 113 2.59 10.98 -2.80
C LEU A 113 3.98 10.74 -3.40
N LEU A 114 4.08 10.54 -4.72
CA LEU A 114 5.37 10.45 -5.42
C LEU A 114 6.13 11.78 -5.36
N VAL A 115 5.46 12.92 -5.52
CA VAL A 115 6.09 14.24 -5.38
C VAL A 115 6.64 14.42 -3.97
N GLU A 116 5.87 14.08 -2.94
CA GLU A 116 6.33 14.12 -1.55
C GLU A 116 7.49 13.16 -1.28
N ALA A 117 7.42 11.92 -1.78
CA ALA A 117 8.49 10.94 -1.63
C ALA A 117 9.80 11.42 -2.29
N ARG A 118 9.72 12.05 -3.46
CA ARG A 118 10.88 12.64 -4.16
C ARG A 118 11.48 13.84 -3.42
N ALA A 119 10.63 14.61 -2.74
CA ALA A 119 11.04 15.79 -2.00
C ALA A 119 11.63 15.47 -0.62
N GLU A 120 11.49 14.23 -0.14
CA GLU A 120 12.05 13.78 1.13
C GLU A 120 13.56 14.00 1.14
N ALA A 121 14.07 14.65 2.19
CA ALA A 121 15.45 15.11 2.26
C ALA A 121 16.39 14.00 2.70
N ASP A 122 15.97 13.19 3.68
CA ASP A 122 16.75 12.06 4.15
C ASP A 122 16.83 10.96 3.06
N PRO A 123 18.04 10.51 2.66
CA PRO A 123 18.19 9.51 1.62
C PRO A 123 17.52 8.17 1.94
N TYR A 124 17.54 7.74 3.20
CA TYR A 124 16.92 6.49 3.62
C TYR A 124 15.40 6.60 3.54
N ASP A 125 14.83 7.66 4.10
CA ASP A 125 13.38 7.89 4.08
C ASP A 125 12.87 8.12 2.65
N ARG A 126 13.62 8.85 1.82
CA ARG A 126 13.30 9.00 0.38
C ARG A 126 13.26 7.65 -0.33
N ALA A 127 14.28 6.80 -0.11
CA ALA A 127 14.32 5.46 -0.71
C ALA A 127 13.14 4.59 -0.22
N LEU A 128 12.85 4.63 1.09
CA LEU A 128 11.75 3.89 1.71
C LEU A 128 10.38 4.37 1.20
N ALA A 129 10.19 5.69 1.10
CA ALA A 129 8.98 6.29 0.58
C ALA A 129 8.76 5.89 -0.89
N LEU A 130 9.77 6.07 -1.75
CA LEU A 130 9.66 5.72 -3.17
C LEU A 130 9.36 4.24 -3.38
N VAL A 131 10.04 3.33 -2.67
CA VAL A 131 9.80 1.88 -2.80
C VAL A 131 8.42 1.49 -2.27
N THR A 132 7.91 2.20 -1.26
CA THR A 132 6.56 1.99 -0.72
C THR A 132 5.49 2.43 -1.71
N VAL A 133 5.67 3.57 -2.38
CA VAL A 133 4.68 4.07 -3.35
C VAL A 133 4.63 3.21 -4.60
N ILE A 134 5.77 2.77 -5.13
CA ILE A 134 5.79 1.90 -6.31
C ILE A 134 5.08 0.55 -6.08
N HIS A 135 4.95 0.09 -4.83
CA HIS A 135 4.20 -1.12 -4.51
C HIS A 135 2.72 -1.03 -4.90
N VAL A 136 2.15 0.18 -4.94
CA VAL A 136 0.73 0.40 -5.26
C VAL A 136 0.51 1.01 -6.64
N LEU A 137 1.57 1.28 -7.42
CA LEU A 137 1.46 1.76 -8.80
C LEU A 137 1.09 0.64 -9.78
N ASP A 138 0.26 0.91 -10.77
CA ASP A 138 -0.04 -0.08 -11.81
C ASP A 138 1.23 -0.50 -12.59
N ALA A 139 1.26 -1.76 -13.01
CA ALA A 139 2.36 -2.29 -13.81
C ALA A 139 2.40 -1.57 -15.17
N GLY A 140 3.58 -1.15 -15.62
CA GLY A 140 3.71 -0.42 -16.87
C GLY A 140 4.86 0.58 -16.87
N GLU A 141 4.80 1.56 -17.76
CA GLU A 141 5.88 2.53 -17.97
C GLU A 141 6.15 3.39 -16.75
N ALA A 142 5.10 3.86 -16.06
CA ALA A 142 5.23 4.60 -14.80
C ALA A 142 5.97 3.77 -13.73
N CYS A 143 5.61 2.51 -13.54
CA CYS A 143 6.31 1.61 -12.62
C CYS A 143 7.79 1.43 -12.99
N ASN A 144 8.12 1.30 -14.29
CA ASN A 144 9.52 1.16 -14.71
C ASN A 144 10.32 2.44 -14.48
N ALA A 145 9.73 3.61 -14.74
CA ALA A 145 10.37 4.90 -14.51
C ALA A 145 10.65 5.11 -13.01
N VAL A 146 9.63 4.93 -12.16
CA VAL A 146 9.76 5.06 -10.71
C VAL A 146 10.73 4.02 -10.13
N PHE A 147 10.81 2.81 -10.71
CA PHE A 147 11.79 1.82 -10.25
C PHE A 147 13.24 2.30 -10.46
N GLY A 148 13.50 3.01 -11.56
CA GLY A 148 14.79 3.67 -11.77
C GLY A 148 15.11 4.69 -10.69
N GLU A 149 14.12 5.48 -10.27
CA GLU A 149 14.24 6.44 -9.17
C GLU A 149 14.48 5.73 -7.82
N VAL A 150 13.79 4.62 -7.55
CA VAL A 150 14.02 3.79 -6.35
C VAL A 150 15.47 3.30 -6.30
N LEU A 151 16.01 2.80 -7.42
CA LEU A 151 17.41 2.37 -7.49
C LEU A 151 18.39 3.52 -7.27
N ALA A 152 18.09 4.71 -7.79
CA ALA A 152 18.90 5.90 -7.58
C ALA A 152 18.88 6.30 -6.09
N ALA A 153 17.71 6.38 -5.47
CA ALA A 153 17.56 6.70 -4.06
C ALA A 153 18.27 5.68 -3.15
N ILE A 154 18.13 4.37 -3.40
CA ILE A 154 18.84 3.31 -2.65
C ILE A 154 20.37 3.50 -2.70
N ARG A 155 20.93 4.01 -3.81
CA ARG A 155 22.36 4.26 -3.95
C ARG A 155 22.85 5.50 -3.18
N GLU A 156 21.95 6.45 -2.95
CA GLU A 156 22.25 7.65 -2.17
C GLU A 156 22.25 7.35 -0.66
N VAL A 157 21.56 6.28 -0.23
CA VAL A 157 21.60 5.82 1.16
C VAL A 157 23.04 5.50 1.56
N PRO A 158 23.58 6.16 2.59
CA PRO A 158 24.92 5.89 3.07
C PRO A 158 25.12 4.40 3.41
N PRO A 159 26.29 3.80 3.13
CA PRO A 159 26.53 2.37 3.37
C PRO A 159 26.35 1.89 4.82
N HIS A 160 26.35 2.81 5.79
CA HIS A 160 26.13 2.55 7.20
C HIS A 160 24.65 2.67 7.61
N ASP A 161 23.82 3.30 6.79
CA ASP A 161 22.38 3.36 6.97
C ASP A 161 21.78 2.13 6.30
N PHE A 162 20.91 1.41 7.00
CA PHE A 162 20.48 0.06 6.63
C PHE A 162 19.55 0.03 5.39
N PRO A 163 20.02 -0.02 4.11
CA PRO A 163 19.14 0.06 2.92
C PRO A 163 18.45 -1.29 2.63
N MET A 164 18.65 -2.24 3.53
CA MET A 164 18.17 -3.62 3.53
C MET A 164 16.68 -3.74 3.26
N VAL A 165 15.89 -2.95 3.99
CA VAL A 165 14.43 -2.95 3.87
C VAL A 165 14.04 -2.52 2.45
N CYS A 166 14.65 -1.44 1.95
CA CYS A 166 14.41 -0.91 0.62
C CYS A 166 14.80 -1.91 -0.47
N ILE A 167 15.92 -2.60 -0.34
CA ILE A 167 16.36 -3.66 -1.28
C ILE A 167 15.38 -4.84 -1.28
N GLY A 168 14.96 -5.29 -0.11
CA GLY A 168 14.01 -6.39 0.04
C GLY A 168 12.64 -6.07 -0.57
N GLN A 169 12.14 -4.84 -0.36
CA GLN A 169 10.89 -4.36 -0.95
C GLN A 169 11.04 -4.18 -2.47
N ALA A 170 12.11 -3.54 -2.95
CA ALA A 170 12.38 -3.33 -4.37
C ALA A 170 12.46 -4.66 -5.14
N LYS A 171 13.05 -5.70 -4.54
CA LYS A 171 13.07 -7.06 -5.11
C LYS A 171 11.66 -7.55 -5.46
N ASN A 172 10.68 -7.30 -4.60
CA ASN A 172 9.29 -7.71 -4.79
C ASN A 172 8.58 -6.95 -5.92
N ILE A 173 9.21 -5.94 -6.52
CA ILE A 173 8.64 -5.20 -7.66
C ILE A 173 9.20 -5.67 -9.00
N ILE A 174 10.36 -6.35 -9.03
CA ILE A 174 11.06 -6.76 -10.26
C ILE A 174 10.13 -7.48 -11.26
N TYR A 175 9.24 -8.36 -10.78
CA TYR A 175 8.35 -9.12 -11.66
C TYR A 175 7.28 -8.26 -12.36
N ARG A 176 7.00 -7.06 -11.86
CA ARG A 176 6.06 -6.08 -12.43
C ARG A 176 6.72 -5.20 -13.50
N LEU A 177 8.04 -5.20 -13.56
CA LEU A 177 8.78 -4.45 -14.56
C LEU A 177 8.66 -5.10 -15.95
N LYS A 178 8.95 -4.32 -16.99
CA LYS A 178 9.03 -4.81 -18.37
C LYS A 178 10.04 -5.95 -18.43
N ARG A 179 9.74 -7.03 -19.16
CA ARG A 179 10.57 -8.26 -19.16
C ARG A 179 12.05 -8.00 -19.46
N GLY A 180 12.35 -7.05 -20.35
CA GLY A 180 13.71 -6.68 -20.72
C GLY A 180 14.51 -5.96 -19.64
N THR A 181 13.88 -5.31 -18.66
CA THR A 181 14.55 -4.52 -17.62
C THR A 181 14.79 -5.29 -16.34
N ARG A 182 14.14 -6.45 -16.15
CA ARG A 182 14.20 -7.24 -14.90
C ARG A 182 15.60 -7.69 -14.52
N THR A 183 16.37 -8.15 -15.51
CA THR A 183 17.75 -8.63 -15.28
C THR A 183 18.66 -7.48 -14.84
N ASP A 184 18.49 -6.31 -15.44
CA ASP A 184 19.27 -5.12 -15.07
C ASP A 184 18.87 -4.62 -13.68
N ALA A 185 17.56 -4.50 -13.42
CA ALA A 185 17.02 -4.19 -12.09
C ALA A 185 17.60 -5.10 -11.00
N ARG A 186 17.61 -6.42 -11.23
CA ARG A 186 18.20 -7.38 -10.30
C ARG A 186 19.70 -7.17 -10.10
N ARG A 187 20.45 -6.94 -11.18
CA ARG A 187 21.90 -6.67 -11.10
C ARG A 187 22.18 -5.40 -10.30
N GLU A 188 21.36 -4.36 -10.47
CA GLU A 188 21.52 -3.12 -9.72
C GLU A 188 21.22 -3.28 -8.23
N LEU A 189 20.16 -4.01 -7.87
CA LEU A 189 19.90 -4.34 -6.46
C LEU A 189 21.03 -5.17 -5.84
N GLU A 190 21.59 -6.12 -6.60
CA GLU A 190 22.75 -6.90 -6.13
C GLU A 190 23.99 -6.02 -5.92
N ARG A 191 24.21 -5.01 -6.78
CA ARG A 191 25.31 -4.04 -6.58
C ARG A 191 25.08 -3.16 -5.36
N ALA A 192 23.87 -2.63 -5.18
CA ALA A 192 23.50 -1.86 -3.99
C ALA A 192 23.68 -2.69 -2.71
N ALA A 193 23.21 -3.93 -2.70
CA ALA A 193 23.41 -4.86 -1.59
C ALA A 193 24.89 -5.06 -1.24
N ARG A 194 25.76 -5.20 -2.25
CA ARG A 194 27.22 -5.37 -2.04
C ARG A 194 27.90 -4.13 -1.50
N ALA A 195 27.34 -2.95 -1.74
CA ALA A 195 27.86 -1.67 -1.25
C ALA A 195 27.56 -1.43 0.23
N ILE A 196 26.66 -2.19 0.85
CA ILE A 196 26.38 -2.13 2.30
C ILE A 196 27.68 -2.41 3.08
N ALA A 197 28.03 -1.50 4.00
CA ALA A 197 29.26 -1.58 4.78
C ALA A 197 29.17 -2.67 5.86
N ASP A 198 28.03 -2.74 6.56
CA ASP A 198 27.83 -3.77 7.57
C ASP A 198 27.79 -5.17 6.95
N ARG A 199 28.60 -6.08 7.51
CA ARG A 199 28.79 -7.41 6.94
C ARG A 199 27.53 -8.27 7.07
N GLN A 200 26.82 -8.15 8.19
CA GLN A 200 25.64 -8.97 8.47
C GLN A 200 24.47 -8.50 7.61
N ALA A 201 24.20 -7.20 7.58
CA ALA A 201 23.21 -6.57 6.73
C ALA A 201 23.47 -6.90 5.25
N ARG A 202 24.69 -6.69 4.75
CA ARG A 202 25.05 -7.08 3.37
C ARG A 202 24.72 -8.55 3.06
N ARG A 203 25.07 -9.47 3.97
CA ARG A 203 24.78 -10.89 3.80
C ARG A 203 23.27 -11.13 3.72
N GLU A 204 22.51 -10.52 4.61
CA GLU A 204 21.05 -10.62 4.61
C GLU A 204 20.43 -10.07 3.32
N ALA A 205 20.92 -8.94 2.76
CA ALA A 205 20.40 -8.39 1.50
C ALA A 205 20.60 -9.36 0.35
N LEU A 206 21.80 -9.92 0.28
CA LEU A 206 22.15 -10.89 -0.75
C LEU A 206 21.29 -12.15 -0.62
N VAL A 207 21.08 -12.66 0.60
CA VAL A 207 20.17 -13.79 0.87
C VAL A 207 18.73 -13.45 0.45
N GLN A 208 18.23 -12.25 0.76
CA GLN A 208 16.91 -11.81 0.32
C GLN A 208 16.83 -11.80 -1.21
N LEU A 209 17.88 -11.39 -1.91
CA LEU A 209 17.96 -11.45 -3.37
C LEU A 209 18.14 -12.88 -3.91
N GLY A 210 18.44 -13.88 -3.07
CA GLY A 210 18.69 -15.27 -3.44
C GLY A 210 20.14 -15.52 -3.88
N ARG A 211 21.10 -14.92 -3.18
CA ARG A 211 22.54 -15.03 -3.41
C ARG A 211 23.27 -15.53 -2.17
#